data_AF-A0A512NSN2-F1
#
_entry.id   AF-A0A512NSN2-F1
#
_cell.length_a   1.000
_cell.length_b   1.000
_cell.length_c   1.000
_cell.angle_alpha   90.00
_cell.angle_beta   90.00
_cell.angle_gamma   90.00
#
_symmetry.space_group_name_H-M   'P 1'
#
loop_
_entity.id
_entity.type
_entity.pdbx_description
1 polymer ?
#
loop_
_entity_poly.entity_id
_entity_poly.type
_entity_poly.pdbx_seq_one_letter_code
_entity_poly.pdbx_strand_id
1 'polypeptide(L)' 'MTNTLSDQAIATRDRAKWARRLATTLTAAEDAARLLRYAEKLEAQAVDLDRRAMEGG' A
#
# COMPACT_ATOMS: atom_id res chain seq x y z
N MET A 1 0.84 -21.88 -6.06
CA MET A 1 -0.10 -20.75 -6.10
C MET A 1 0.57 -19.65 -6.91
N THR A 2 0.11 -19.40 -8.13
CA THR A 2 0.60 -18.32 -8.98
C THR A 2 0.18 -17.00 -8.35
N ASN A 3 1.11 -16.39 -7.62
CA ASN A 3 0.88 -15.13 -6.92
C ASN A 3 0.87 -14.02 -7.98
N THR A 4 -0.30 -13.75 -8.56
CA THR A 4 -0.41 -12.83 -9.71
C THR A 4 -0.05 -11.42 -9.27
N LEU A 5 0.42 -10.58 -10.20
CA LEU A 5 0.74 -9.18 -9.91
C LEU A 5 -0.46 -8.42 -9.33
N SER A 6 -1.67 -8.78 -9.76
CA SER A 6 -2.93 -8.25 -9.21
C SER A 6 -3.15 -8.65 -7.74
N ASP A 7 -2.88 -9.90 -7.36
CA ASP A 7 -2.97 -10.34 -5.95
C ASP A 7 -1.99 -9.55 -5.06
N GLN A 8 -0.79 -9.28 -5.59
CA GLN A 8 0.22 -8.48 -4.89
C GLN A 8 -0.21 -7.01 -4.75
N ALA A 9 -0.85 -6.44 -5.78
CA ALA A 9 -1.40 -5.08 -5.73
C ALA A 9 -2.51 -4.96 -4.68
N ILE A 10 -3.43 -5.93 -4.61
CA ILE A 10 -4.50 -5.98 -3.61
C ILE A 10 -3.91 -6.06 -2.18
N ALA A 11 -2.99 -6.98 -1.94
CA ALA A 11 -2.36 -7.15 -0.63
C ALA A 11 -1.59 -5.89 -0.19
N THR A 12 -0.94 -5.20 -1.13
CA THR A 12 -0.21 -3.95 -0.87
C THR A 12 -1.16 -2.81 -0.51
N ARG A 13 -2.30 -2.72 -1.21
CA ARG A 13 -3.35 -1.72 -0.93
C ARG A 13 -3.98 -1.92 0.44
N ASP A 14 -4.21 -3.16 0.85
CA ASP A 14 -4.76 -3.45 2.17
C ASP A 14 -3.78 -3.14 3.31
N ARG A 15 -2.48 -3.35 3.09
CA ARG A 15 -1.45 -2.86 4.03
C ARG A 15 -1.43 -1.34 4.16
N ALA A 16 -1.59 -0.61 3.05
CA ALA A 16 -1.66 0.85 3.07
C ALA A 16 -2.86 1.35 3.89
N LYS A 17 -4.04 0.74 3.73
CA LYS A 17 -5.24 1.05 4.54
C LYS A 17 -4.99 0.84 6.04
N TRP A 18 -4.35 -0.28 6.40
CA TRP A 18 -3.99 -0.59 7.78
C TRP A 18 -3.03 0.43 8.36
N ALA A 19 -1.98 0.79 7.61
CA ALA A 19 -1.02 1.82 8.04
C ALA A 19 -1.70 3.17 8.27
N ARG A 20 -2.65 3.58 7.41
CA ARG A 20 -3.44 4.82 7.62
C ARG A 20 -4.28 4.76 8.88
N ARG A 21 -4.98 3.64 9.12
CA ARG A 21 -5.76 3.45 10.35
C ARG A 21 -4.88 3.51 11.60
N LEU A 22 -3.72 2.86 11.57
CA LEU A 22 -2.77 2.89 12.68
C LEU A 22 -2.23 4.31 12.92
N ALA A 23 -1.93 5.04 11.84
CA ALA A 23 -1.49 6.43 11.90
C ALA A 23 -2.54 7.33 12.58
N THR A 24 -3.83 7.15 12.25
CA THR A 24 -4.92 7.92 12.85
C THR A 24 -5.15 7.61 14.33
N THR A 25 -4.68 6.46 14.83
CA THR A 25 -4.79 6.07 16.25
C THR A 25 -3.58 6.45 17.08
N LEU A 26 -2.46 6.85 16.46
CA LEU A 26 -1.24 7.22 17.17
C LEU A 26 -1.29 8.70 17.59
N THR A 27 -1.10 8.93 18.89
CA THR A 27 -1.12 10.26 19.51
C THR A 27 0.16 11.08 19.27
N ALA A 28 1.26 10.44 18.86
CA ALA A 28 2.50 11.12 18.47
C ALA A 28 2.47 11.48 16.99
N ALA A 29 2.46 12.78 16.69
CA ALA A 29 2.34 13.31 15.33
C ALA A 29 3.44 12.83 14.36
N GLU A 30 4.65 12.55 14.86
CA GLU A 30 5.77 12.05 14.04
C GLU A 30 5.58 10.60 13.57
N ASP A 31 5.02 9.74 14.42
CA ASP A 31 4.75 8.34 14.07
C ASP A 31 3.60 8.22 13.07
N ALA A 32 2.56 9.05 13.25
CA ALA A 32 1.48 9.19 12.29
C ALA A 32 2.00 9.66 10.92
N ALA A 33 2.87 10.67 10.89
CA ALA A 33 3.48 11.16 9.65
C ALA A 33 4.36 10.11 8.96
N ARG A 34 5.13 9.32 9.73
CA ARG A 34 5.94 8.21 9.18
C ARG A 34 5.06 7.13 8.55
N LEU A 35 3.95 6.77 9.20
CA LEU A 35 3.01 5.76 8.67
C LEU A 35 2.23 6.27 7.45
N LEU A 36 1.87 7.55 7.41
CA LEU A 36 1.25 8.16 6.23
C LEU A 36 2.17 8.12 5.02
N ARG A 37 3.43 8.54 5.17
CA ARG A 37 4.45 8.42 4.11
C ARG A 37 4.68 6.98 3.66
N TYR A 38 4.64 6.03 4.60
CA TYR A 38 4.75 4.62 4.26
C TYR A 38 3.53 4.13 3.47
N ALA A 39 2.32 4.55 3.84
CA ALA A 39 1.10 4.22 3.12
C ALA A 39 1.08 4.79 1.69
N GLU A 40 1.56 6.01 1.49
CA GLU A 40 1.71 6.63 0.16
C GLU A 40 2.67 5.83 -0.73
N LYS A 41 3.82 5.41 -0.18
CA LYS A 41 4.79 4.58 -0.89
C LYS A 41 4.19 3.23 -1.32
N LEU A 42 3.40 2.60 -0.45
CA LEU A 42 2.71 1.35 -0.77
C LEU A 42 1.65 1.55 -1.85
N GLU A 43 0.91 2.65 -1.82
CA GLU A 43 -0.09 2.95 -2.85
C GLU A 43 0.55 3.16 -4.22
N ALA A 44 1.67 3.88 -4.30
CA ALA A 44 2.42 4.04 -5.54
C ALA A 44 2.92 2.69 -6.11
N GLN A 45 3.37 1.77 -5.24
CA GLN A 45 3.78 0.43 -5.65
C GLN A 45 2.59 -0.40 -6.15
N ALA A 46 1.44 -0.32 -5.49
CA ALA A 46 0.24 -1.02 -5.94
C ALA A 46 -0.19 -0.54 -7.33
N VAL A 47 -0.16 0.78 -7.59
CA VAL A 47 -0.49 1.35 -8.91
C VAL A 47 0.49 0.87 -9.98
N ASP A 48 1.79 0.83 -9.71
CA ASP A 48 2.78 0.34 -10.68
C ASP A 48 2.61 -1.15 -10.97
N LEU A 49 2.32 -1.97 -9.94
CA LEU A 49 2.04 -3.39 -10.12
C LEU A 49 0.78 -3.63 -10.95
N ASP A 50 -0.29 -2.86 -10.71
CA ASP A 50 -1.55 -2.96 -11.45
C ASP A 50 -1.34 -2.56 -12.92
N ARG A 51 -0.58 -1.48 -13.16
CA ARG A 51 -0.19 -1.06 -14.51
C ARG A 51 0.59 -2.15 -15.24
N ARG A 52 1.59 -2.76 -14.60
CA ARG A 52 2.36 -3.87 -15.21
C ARG A 52 1.53 -5.11 -15.46
N ALA A 53 0.55 -5.39 -14.61
CA ALA A 53 -0.39 -6.50 -14.82
C ALA A 53 -1.24 -6.26 -16.07
N MET A 54 -1.65 -5.01 -16.33
CA MET A 54 -2.42 -4.62 -17.51
C MET A 54 -1.58 -4.54 -18.78
N GLU A 55 -0.28 -4.20 -18.68
CA GLU A 55 0.65 -4.13 -19.82
C GLU A 55 1.23 -5.50 -20.22
N GLY A 56 1.26 -6.48 -19.31
CA GLY A 56 1.84 -7.81 -19.53
C GLY A 56 0.84 -8.95 -19.64
N GLY A 57 -0.46 -8.64 -19.75
CA GLY A 57 -1.56 -9.58 -19.92
C GLY A 57 -2.00 -9.74 -21.37
#